data_AF-A0A316VA45-F1
#
_entry.id   AF-A0A316VA45-F1
#
_cell.length_a   1.000
_cell.length_b   1.000
_cell.length_c   1.000
_cell.angle_alpha   90.00
_cell.angle_beta   90.00
_cell.angle_gamma   90.00
#
_symmetry.space_group_name_H-M   'P 1'
#
loop_
_entity.id
_entity.type
_entity.pdbx_description
1 polymer ?
#
loop_
_entity_poly.entity_id
_entity_poly.type
_entity_poly.pdbx_seq_one_letter_code
_entity_poly.pdbx_strand_id
1 'polypeptide(L)'
;MPADYFKAYGKEIDLNRTPSPEPNEMVEPNPPATLHTPQRLIKVPNSKKKKKKLQGPRTEVGKQAIAIARASGHEIGSQEYEQIYKHHYYKIRKSLGSKIYDPKKGDPETQLKAFKEKMVEKSRTYRKRIYERKEAGQMTEADIRYFEKSREGGLKRYWRNPELSREKANERHRKAYRNDPQNARDKAAKRRKISKPKDSPAQSQPTSPSA
;
A
#
# COMPACT_ATOMS: atom_id res chain seq x y z
N MET A 1 5.08 -18.31 -58.09
CA MET A 1 4.08 -19.36 -57.76
C MET A 1 4.78 -20.69 -57.94
N PRO A 2 4.89 -21.60 -56.93
CA PRO A 2 3.86 -22.12 -56.00
C PRO A 2 4.19 -21.85 -54.51
N ALA A 3 3.30 -21.80 -53.51
CA ALA A 3 2.19 -22.68 -53.05
C ALA A 3 2.67 -24.00 -52.39
N ASP A 4 2.34 -24.11 -51.10
CA ASP A 4 2.20 -25.34 -50.29
C ASP A 4 3.45 -26.02 -49.70
N TYR A 5 3.81 -25.59 -48.48
CA TYR A 5 4.69 -26.31 -47.55
C TYR A 5 3.96 -26.50 -46.20
N PHE A 6 2.97 -27.40 -46.14
CA PHE A 6 2.47 -27.96 -44.87
C PHE A 6 1.72 -29.28 -45.09
N LYS A 7 2.29 -30.39 -44.59
CA LYS A 7 1.62 -31.61 -44.07
C LYS A 7 2.68 -32.71 -43.92
N ALA A 8 2.66 -33.62 -42.95
CA ALA A 8 2.10 -33.72 -41.61
C ALA A 8 2.71 -35.04 -41.11
N TYR A 9 3.39 -35.04 -39.95
CA TYR A 9 3.84 -36.27 -39.31
C TYR A 9 2.62 -36.97 -38.68
N GLY A 10 2.07 -37.94 -39.40
CA GLY A 10 1.06 -38.87 -38.87
C GLY A 10 1.75 -40.15 -38.38
N LYS A 11 1.93 -40.28 -37.06
CA LYS A 11 2.07 -41.59 -36.41
C LYS A 11 0.84 -41.78 -35.53
N GLU A 12 -0.03 -42.68 -35.95
CA GLU A 12 -1.24 -43.07 -35.25
C GLU A 12 -0.86 -43.78 -33.94
N ILE A 13 -1.39 -43.30 -32.81
CA ILE A 13 -1.26 -43.91 -31.49
C ILE A 13 -2.55 -44.71 -31.25
N ASP A 14 -2.45 -46.03 -31.21
CA ASP A 14 -3.55 -46.90 -30.84
C ASP A 14 -3.73 -46.90 -29.30
N LEU A 15 -4.86 -46.37 -28.84
CA LEU A 15 -5.20 -46.10 -27.45
C LEU A 15 -5.82 -47.30 -26.70
N ASN A 16 -5.90 -48.48 -27.33
CA ASN A 16 -6.56 -49.65 -26.75
C ASN A 16 -5.63 -50.80 -26.31
N ARG A 17 -4.31 -50.58 -26.26
CA ARG A 17 -3.36 -51.58 -25.71
C ARG A 17 -3.30 -51.51 -24.19
N THR A 18 -3.97 -52.43 -23.51
CA THR A 18 -3.71 -52.76 -22.09
C THR A 18 -2.36 -53.47 -21.97
N PRO A 19 -1.42 -53.01 -21.12
CA PRO A 19 -0.20 -53.78 -20.88
C PRO A 19 -0.51 -55.01 -20.01
N SER A 20 -0.19 -56.20 -20.54
CA SER A 20 -0.31 -57.52 -19.89
C SER A 20 0.63 -57.63 -18.67
N PRO A 21 0.23 -58.30 -17.57
CA PRO A 21 1.11 -58.53 -16.43
C PRO A 21 1.90 -59.83 -16.61
N GLU A 22 3.23 -59.78 -16.48
CA GLU A 22 4.05 -60.97 -16.22
C GLU A 22 5.04 -60.70 -15.06
N PRO A 23 5.45 -61.75 -14.32
CA PRO A 23 5.83 -61.65 -12.91
C PRO A 23 7.35 -61.63 -12.64
N ASN A 24 7.71 -61.05 -11.48
CA ASN A 24 8.90 -61.19 -10.64
C ASN A 24 10.22 -61.75 -11.23
N GLU A 25 11.27 -60.93 -11.18
CA GLU A 25 12.61 -61.39 -10.77
C GLU A 25 13.18 -60.44 -9.71
N MET A 26 13.52 -61.03 -8.56
CA MET A 26 14.24 -60.38 -7.46
C MET A 26 15.64 -60.01 -7.93
N VAL A 27 16.00 -58.74 -7.83
CA VAL A 27 17.40 -58.28 -7.91
C VAL A 27 17.64 -57.34 -6.74
N GLU A 28 18.26 -57.86 -5.68
CA GLU A 28 18.93 -57.04 -4.68
C GLU A 28 20.14 -56.33 -5.30
N PRO A 29 20.34 -55.03 -5.05
CA PRO A 29 21.64 -54.42 -5.18
C PRO A 29 22.24 -54.06 -3.81
N ASN A 30 23.47 -54.55 -3.61
CA ASN A 30 24.43 -54.18 -2.57
C ASN A 30 24.40 -52.68 -2.17
N PRO A 31 24.59 -52.32 -0.89
CA PRO A 31 24.64 -50.92 -0.47
C PRO A 31 26.00 -50.27 -0.81
N PRO A 32 26.05 -49.11 -1.48
CA PRO A 32 27.28 -48.34 -1.56
C PRO A 32 27.43 -47.40 -0.34
N ALA A 33 28.53 -47.64 0.37
CA ALA A 33 29.41 -46.69 1.07
C ALA A 33 28.80 -45.50 1.84
N THR A 34 28.99 -45.55 3.15
CA THR A 34 28.95 -44.44 4.11
C THR A 34 29.82 -43.25 3.66
N LEU A 35 29.20 -42.24 3.05
CA LEU A 35 29.79 -40.91 2.90
C LEU A 35 29.49 -40.08 4.14
N HIS A 36 30.44 -40.06 5.07
CA HIS A 36 30.54 -39.05 6.12
C HIS A 36 30.55 -37.64 5.51
N THR A 37 29.42 -36.95 5.51
CA THR A 37 29.42 -35.48 5.35
C THR A 37 30.02 -34.83 6.60
N PRO A 38 31.08 -34.02 6.48
CA PRO A 38 31.63 -33.31 7.64
C PRO A 38 30.60 -32.30 8.15
N GLN A 39 30.21 -32.42 9.43
CA GLN A 39 29.51 -31.37 10.16
C GLN A 39 30.44 -30.15 10.28
N ARG A 40 30.47 -29.30 9.26
CA ARG A 40 30.87 -27.91 9.47
C ARG A 40 29.74 -27.22 10.23
N LEU A 41 29.89 -27.17 11.55
CA LEU A 41 29.27 -26.17 12.40
C LEU A 41 29.64 -24.79 11.87
N ILE A 42 28.85 -24.28 10.93
CA ILE A 42 28.81 -22.84 10.65
C ILE A 42 28.11 -22.23 11.85
N LYS A 43 28.90 -21.77 12.83
CA LYS A 43 28.46 -20.80 13.84
C LYS A 43 28.07 -19.53 13.10
N VAL A 44 26.82 -19.46 12.65
CA VAL A 44 26.22 -18.20 12.21
C VAL A 44 26.19 -17.30 13.44
N PRO A 45 26.83 -16.11 13.42
CA PRO A 45 26.83 -15.22 14.56
C PRO A 45 25.39 -14.75 14.80
N ASN A 46 24.78 -15.29 15.86
CA ASN A 46 23.66 -14.74 16.64
C ASN A 46 22.83 -13.62 15.97
N SER A 47 22.27 -13.84 14.79
CA SER A 47 21.13 -13.03 14.34
C SER A 47 19.90 -13.66 14.98
N LYS A 48 19.65 -13.32 16.25
CA LYS A 48 18.33 -13.47 16.89
C LYS A 48 17.30 -12.54 16.20
N LYS A 49 17.25 -12.52 14.87
CA LYS A 49 16.02 -12.20 14.15
C LYS A 49 15.12 -13.39 14.45
N LYS A 50 14.38 -13.30 15.56
CA LYS A 50 13.19 -14.14 15.80
C LYS A 50 12.50 -14.22 14.44
N LYS A 51 12.52 -15.40 13.79
CA LYS A 51 11.67 -15.65 12.63
C LYS A 51 10.27 -15.39 13.19
N LYS A 52 9.76 -14.17 13.00
CA LYS A 52 8.34 -13.86 13.20
C LYS A 52 7.70 -14.79 12.20
N LYS A 53 7.29 -15.99 12.65
CA LYS A 53 6.39 -16.84 11.89
C LYS A 53 5.31 -15.87 11.46
N LEU A 54 5.14 -15.72 10.15
CA LEU A 54 4.12 -14.86 9.58
C LEU A 54 2.79 -15.46 10.03
N GLN A 55 2.38 -15.16 11.26
CA GLN A 55 1.06 -15.45 11.78
C GLN A 55 0.19 -14.46 11.02
N GLY A 56 -0.22 -14.87 9.82
CA GLY A 56 -1.33 -14.23 9.15
C GLY A 56 -2.49 -14.13 10.16
N PRO A 57 -3.35 -13.12 10.01
CA PRO A 57 -4.52 -12.99 10.85
C PRO A 57 -5.25 -14.34 10.85
N ARG A 58 -5.62 -14.85 12.02
CA ARG A 58 -6.40 -16.08 12.21
C ARG A 58 -7.83 -15.97 11.67
N THR A 59 -8.05 -15.11 10.69
CA THR A 59 -9.32 -14.94 9.98
C THR A 59 -9.36 -15.90 8.80
N GLU A 60 -10.55 -16.35 8.41
CA GLU A 60 -10.72 -17.21 7.22
C GLU A 60 -10.12 -16.58 5.96
N VAL A 61 -10.22 -15.25 5.83
CA VAL A 61 -9.56 -14.47 4.78
C VAL A 61 -8.04 -14.65 4.78
N GLY A 62 -7.43 -14.65 5.96
CA GLY A 62 -5.98 -14.86 6.11
C GLY A 62 -5.58 -16.27 5.70
N LYS A 63 -6.36 -17.28 6.08
CA LYS A 63 -6.13 -18.67 5.69
C LYS A 63 -6.21 -18.87 4.18
N GLN A 64 -7.24 -18.32 3.53
CA GLN A 64 -7.39 -18.39 2.07
C GLN A 64 -6.23 -17.68 1.34
N ALA A 65 -5.84 -16.48 1.80
CA ALA A 65 -4.72 -15.77 1.21
C ALA A 65 -3.38 -16.50 1.41
N ILE A 66 -3.17 -17.16 2.55
CA ILE A 66 -1.99 -18.01 2.79
C ILE A 66 -2.00 -19.21 1.84
N ALA A 67 -3.14 -19.87 1.64
CA ALA A 67 -3.23 -21.01 0.74
C ALA A 67 -2.85 -20.62 -0.70
N ILE A 68 -3.35 -19.48 -1.19
CA ILE A 68 -3.00 -18.96 -2.52
C ILE A 68 -1.51 -18.60 -2.60
N ALA A 69 -0.98 -17.90 -1.59
CA ALA A 69 0.43 -17.54 -1.57
C ALA A 69 1.35 -18.77 -1.53
N ARG A 70 0.97 -19.83 -0.81
CA ARG A 70 1.73 -21.09 -0.80
C ARG A 70 1.64 -21.82 -2.14
N ALA A 71 0.47 -21.81 -2.79
CA ALA A 71 0.30 -22.43 -4.10
C ALA A 71 1.14 -21.77 -5.20
N SER A 72 1.60 -20.52 -4.99
CA SER A 72 2.52 -19.85 -5.92
C SER A 72 3.95 -20.42 -5.94
N GLY A 73 4.31 -21.30 -4.98
CA GLY A 73 5.62 -21.92 -4.92
C GLY A 73 6.75 -21.05 -4.35
N HIS A 74 6.49 -19.77 -4.05
CA HIS A 74 7.47 -18.89 -3.41
C HIS A 74 7.70 -19.23 -1.94
N GLU A 75 8.94 -19.06 -1.46
CA GLU A 75 9.31 -19.31 -0.07
C GLU A 75 8.57 -18.38 0.91
N ILE A 76 8.13 -18.95 2.04
CA ILE A 76 7.46 -18.17 3.09
C ILE A 76 8.45 -17.14 3.65
N GLY A 77 8.15 -15.86 3.43
CA GLY A 77 8.98 -14.73 3.87
C GLY A 77 9.76 -14.07 2.73
N SER A 78 9.69 -14.60 1.50
CA SER A 78 10.15 -13.89 0.31
C SER A 78 9.29 -12.65 0.04
N GLN A 79 9.83 -11.69 -0.71
CA GLN A 79 9.08 -10.49 -1.08
C GLN A 79 7.89 -10.83 -1.98
N GLU A 80 8.06 -11.77 -2.90
CA GLU A 80 7.06 -12.26 -3.84
C GLU A 80 5.91 -12.94 -3.08
N TYR A 81 6.22 -13.83 -2.14
CA TYR A 81 5.23 -14.45 -1.26
C TYR A 81 4.42 -13.38 -0.51
N GLU A 82 5.10 -12.39 0.09
CA GLU A 82 4.42 -11.35 0.85
C GLU A 82 3.53 -10.46 -0.03
N GLN A 83 3.96 -10.15 -1.26
CA GLN A 83 3.17 -9.40 -2.23
C GLN A 83 1.92 -10.16 -2.66
N ILE A 84 2.06 -11.44 -3.03
CA ILE A 84 0.93 -12.30 -3.43
C ILE A 84 -0.05 -12.45 -2.27
N TYR A 85 0.46 -12.77 -1.08
CA TYR A 85 -0.35 -12.86 0.13
C TYR A 85 -1.13 -11.57 0.39
N LYS A 86 -0.46 -10.41 0.40
CA LYS A 86 -1.13 -9.12 0.63
C LYS A 86 -2.18 -8.83 -0.44
N HIS A 87 -1.84 -9.05 -1.71
CA HIS A 87 -2.75 -8.82 -2.83
C HIS A 87 -4.05 -9.62 -2.66
N HIS A 88 -3.94 -10.94 -2.46
CA HIS A 88 -5.11 -11.80 -2.32
C HIS A 88 -5.86 -11.55 -1.02
N TYR A 89 -5.16 -11.29 0.09
CA TYR A 89 -5.79 -10.93 1.36
C TYR A 89 -6.71 -9.71 1.20
N TYR A 90 -6.21 -8.63 0.57
CA TYR A 90 -7.02 -7.43 0.37
C TYR A 90 -8.14 -7.64 -0.66
N LYS A 91 -7.91 -8.44 -1.70
CA LYS A 91 -8.94 -8.77 -2.71
C LYS A 91 -10.10 -9.54 -2.10
N ILE A 92 -9.82 -10.61 -1.34
CA ILE A 92 -10.83 -11.43 -0.65
C ILE A 92 -11.52 -10.60 0.44
N ARG A 93 -10.76 -9.79 1.18
CA ARG A 93 -11.36 -8.87 2.17
C ARG A 93 -12.33 -7.89 1.53
N LYS A 94 -11.98 -7.34 0.36
CA LYS A 94 -12.83 -6.39 -0.35
C LYS A 94 -14.11 -7.06 -0.87
N SER A 95 -14.02 -8.28 -1.39
CA SER A 95 -15.20 -9.01 -1.90
C SER A 95 -16.18 -9.39 -0.79
N LEU A 96 -15.68 -9.74 0.40
CA LEU A 96 -16.55 -10.13 1.52
C LEU A 96 -17.13 -8.93 2.29
N GLY A 97 -16.45 -7.78 2.32
CA GLY A 97 -16.98 -6.56 2.93
C GLY A 97 -17.32 -6.71 4.42
N SER A 98 -18.59 -6.48 4.79
CA SER A 98 -19.10 -6.65 6.16
C SER A 98 -19.22 -8.12 6.55
N LYS A 99 -19.40 -9.05 5.60
CA LYS A 99 -19.60 -10.50 5.87
C LYS A 99 -18.39 -11.18 6.53
N ILE A 100 -17.27 -10.48 6.66
CA ILE A 100 -16.06 -10.95 7.36
C ILE A 100 -16.26 -10.94 8.87
N TYR A 101 -17.13 -10.07 9.36
CA TYR A 101 -17.40 -9.94 10.78
C TYR A 101 -18.37 -11.03 11.23
N ASP A 102 -18.09 -11.58 12.40
CA ASP A 102 -18.88 -12.66 12.98
C ASP A 102 -20.24 -12.09 13.45
N PRO A 103 -21.37 -12.56 12.89
CA PRO A 103 -22.70 -12.06 13.27
C PRO A 103 -23.02 -12.33 14.75
N LYS A 104 -22.36 -13.32 15.39
CA LYS A 104 -22.53 -13.57 16.83
C LYS A 104 -21.96 -12.44 17.71
N LYS A 105 -21.06 -11.61 17.16
CA LYS A 105 -20.46 -10.47 17.86
C LYS A 105 -21.23 -9.15 17.64
N GLY A 106 -22.41 -9.24 17.03
CA GLY A 106 -23.25 -8.11 16.65
C GLY A 106 -23.35 -7.95 15.14
N ASP A 107 -24.16 -6.99 14.71
CA ASP A 107 -24.41 -6.74 13.30
C ASP A 107 -23.09 -6.48 12.52
N PRO A 108 -22.80 -7.28 11.46
CA PRO A 108 -21.59 -7.14 10.67
C PRO A 108 -21.39 -5.77 10.04
N GLU A 109 -22.46 -5.04 9.69
CA GLU A 109 -22.35 -3.70 9.13
C GLU A 109 -21.92 -2.68 10.19
N THR A 110 -22.50 -2.78 11.37
CA THR A 110 -22.12 -1.95 12.52
C THR A 110 -20.67 -2.20 12.93
N GLN A 111 -20.20 -3.45 12.92
CA GLN A 111 -18.78 -3.79 13.17
C GLN A 111 -17.85 -3.18 12.11
N LEU A 112 -18.23 -3.26 10.83
CA LEU A 112 -17.46 -2.64 9.74
C LEU A 112 -17.40 -1.11 9.90
N LYS A 113 -18.52 -0.48 10.27
CA LYS A 113 -18.59 0.97 10.52
C LYS A 113 -17.68 1.37 11.67
N ALA A 114 -17.75 0.69 12.81
CA ALA A 114 -16.88 0.93 13.97
C ALA A 114 -15.40 0.71 13.63
N PHE A 115 -15.07 -0.30 12.82
CA PHE A 115 -13.71 -0.52 12.36
C PHE A 115 -13.21 0.64 11.49
N LYS A 116 -14.02 1.08 10.51
CA LYS A 116 -13.68 2.22 9.65
C LYS A 116 -13.48 3.50 10.48
N GLU A 117 -14.34 3.74 11.46
CA GLU A 117 -14.25 4.88 12.36
C GLU A 117 -12.95 4.86 13.19
N LYS A 118 -12.61 3.72 13.81
CA LYS A 118 -11.32 3.54 14.51
C LYS A 118 -10.12 3.81 13.60
N MET A 119 -10.18 3.38 12.33
CA MET A 119 -9.11 3.66 11.37
C MET A 119 -9.02 5.14 10.99
N VAL A 120 -10.15 5.82 10.84
CA VAL A 120 -10.21 7.27 10.63
C VAL A 120 -9.64 8.01 11.83
N GLU A 121 -10.01 7.63 13.04
CA GLU A 121 -9.52 8.22 14.28
C GLU A 121 -8.00 8.06 14.44
N LYS A 122 -7.46 6.87 14.19
CA LYS A 122 -6.02 6.62 14.16
C LYS A 122 -5.31 7.52 13.13
N SER A 123 -5.91 7.70 11.94
CA SER A 123 -5.35 8.61 10.94
C SER A 123 -5.43 10.07 11.38
N ARG A 124 -6.51 10.49 12.04
CA ARG A 124 -6.69 11.87 12.53
C ARG A 124 -5.67 12.19 13.61
N THR A 125 -5.53 11.32 14.60
CA THR A 125 -4.56 11.46 15.69
C THR A 125 -3.12 11.47 15.17
N TYR A 126 -2.78 10.56 14.25
CA TYR A 126 -1.47 10.56 13.60
C TYR A 126 -1.19 11.88 12.88
N ARG A 127 -2.12 12.37 12.05
CA ARG A 127 -1.96 13.66 11.37
C ARG A 127 -1.83 14.81 12.35
N LYS A 128 -2.67 14.85 13.39
CA LYS A 128 -2.61 15.89 14.44
C LYS A 128 -1.20 15.98 15.03
N ARG A 129 -0.61 14.85 15.41
CA ARG A 129 0.77 14.80 15.95
C ARG A 129 1.82 15.28 14.97
N ILE A 130 1.67 14.99 13.67
CA ILE A 130 2.59 15.51 12.63
C ILE A 130 2.51 17.03 12.57
N TYR A 131 1.29 17.59 12.58
CA TYR A 131 1.10 19.03 12.53
C TYR A 131 1.59 19.72 13.81
N GLU A 132 1.36 19.14 14.99
CA GLU A 132 1.91 19.64 16.26
C GLU A 132 3.45 19.67 16.22
N ARG A 133 4.11 18.60 15.74
CA ARG A 133 5.56 18.60 15.57
C ARG A 133 6.05 19.65 14.58
N LYS A 134 5.30 19.89 13.51
CA LYS A 134 5.60 20.95 12.55
C LYS A 134 5.51 22.33 13.17
N GLU A 135 4.45 22.61 13.94
CA GLU A 135 4.28 23.88 14.64
C GLU A 135 5.36 24.08 15.72
N ALA A 136 5.77 23.01 16.39
CA ALA A 136 6.86 23.02 17.36
C ALA A 136 8.27 23.06 16.73
N GLY A 137 8.40 22.99 15.41
CA GLY A 137 9.71 22.96 14.72
C GLY A 137 10.51 21.67 14.90
N GLN A 138 9.91 20.61 15.46
CA GLN A 138 10.56 19.32 15.76
C GLN A 138 10.16 18.25 14.73
N MET A 139 10.29 18.56 13.43
CA MET A 139 9.93 17.61 12.39
C MET A 139 10.98 16.51 12.25
N THR A 140 10.52 15.25 12.14
CA THR A 140 11.37 14.12 11.77
C THR A 140 11.54 14.02 10.25
N GLU A 141 12.53 13.28 9.76
CA GLU A 141 12.68 13.01 8.32
C GLU A 141 11.41 12.41 7.68
N ALA A 142 10.72 11.54 8.41
CA ALA A 142 9.48 10.94 7.95
C ALA A 142 8.35 11.99 7.80
N ASP A 143 8.31 12.99 8.68
CA ASP A 143 7.35 14.09 8.61
C ASP A 143 7.63 14.99 7.40
N ILE A 144 8.92 15.28 7.13
CA ILE A 144 9.35 16.05 5.95
C ILE A 144 8.88 15.34 4.67
N ARG A 145 9.20 14.05 4.51
CA ARG A 145 8.77 13.24 3.35
C ARG A 145 7.25 13.20 3.21
N TYR A 146 6.52 13.13 4.34
CA TYR A 146 5.06 13.18 4.33
C TYR A 146 4.53 14.50 3.74
N PHE A 147 5.09 15.64 4.18
CA PHE A 147 4.67 16.95 3.67
C PHE A 147 5.08 17.18 2.22
N GLU A 148 6.26 16.75 1.80
CA GLU A 148 6.70 16.80 0.40
C GLU A 148 5.76 16.01 -0.51
N LYS A 149 5.48 14.76 -0.17
CA LYS A 149 4.56 13.91 -0.94
C LYS A 149 3.14 14.48 -0.97
N SER A 150 2.70 15.08 0.13
CA SER A 150 1.41 15.78 0.20
C SER A 150 1.36 17.00 -0.73
N ARG A 151 2.44 17.79 -0.77
CA ARG A 151 2.60 18.94 -1.66
C ARG A 151 2.62 18.51 -3.12
N GLU A 152 3.42 17.51 -3.46
CA GLU A 152 3.51 16.96 -4.81
C GLU A 152 2.15 16.43 -5.29
N GLY A 153 1.44 15.66 -4.45
CA GLY A 153 0.08 15.20 -4.76
C GLY A 153 -0.92 16.35 -4.90
N GLY A 154 -0.75 17.44 -4.15
CA GLY A 154 -1.51 18.68 -4.30
C GLY A 154 -1.28 19.34 -5.66
N LEU A 155 -0.01 19.48 -6.05
CA LEU A 155 0.39 20.01 -7.35
C LEU A 155 -0.17 19.14 -8.48
N LYS A 156 0.02 17.82 -8.44
CA LYS A 156 -0.52 16.90 -9.47
C LYS A 156 -2.03 17.06 -9.65
N ARG A 157 -2.80 17.21 -8.56
CA ARG A 157 -4.24 17.49 -8.64
C ARG A 157 -4.55 18.85 -9.24
N TYR A 158 -3.78 19.88 -8.87
CA TYR A 158 -3.91 21.21 -9.43
C TYR A 158 -3.63 21.22 -10.94
N TRP A 159 -2.53 20.62 -11.38
CA TRP A 159 -2.17 20.52 -12.80
C TRP A 159 -3.18 19.70 -13.60
N ARG A 160 -3.78 18.66 -13.00
CA ARG A 160 -4.83 17.87 -13.65
C ARG A 160 -6.14 18.64 -13.85
N ASN A 161 -6.53 19.47 -12.87
CA ASN A 161 -7.69 20.34 -12.99
C ASN A 161 -7.53 21.56 -12.07
N PRO A 162 -7.06 22.70 -12.61
CA PRO A 162 -6.83 23.91 -11.83
C PRO A 162 -8.12 24.52 -11.28
N GLU A 163 -9.20 24.53 -12.06
CA GLU A 163 -10.49 25.13 -11.67
C GLU A 163 -11.13 24.39 -10.50
N LEU A 164 -11.23 23.06 -10.59
CA LEU A 164 -11.75 22.23 -9.50
C LEU A 164 -10.91 22.38 -8.21
N SER A 165 -9.60 22.57 -8.36
CA SER A 165 -8.70 22.78 -7.22
C SER A 165 -8.93 24.15 -6.57
N ARG A 166 -9.17 25.20 -7.37
CA ARG A 166 -9.54 26.54 -6.88
C ARG A 166 -10.91 26.53 -6.21
N GLU A 167 -11.89 25.90 -6.82
CA GLU A 167 -13.24 25.78 -6.28
C GLU A 167 -13.23 25.07 -4.92
N LYS A 168 -12.54 23.92 -4.80
CA LYS A 168 -12.39 23.21 -3.52
C LYS A 168 -11.67 24.05 -2.47
N ALA A 169 -10.70 24.88 -2.86
CA ALA A 169 -10.04 25.80 -1.93
C ALA A 169 -11.03 26.87 -1.43
N ASN A 170 -11.84 27.44 -2.32
CA ASN A 170 -12.88 28.41 -2.00
C ASN A 170 -13.98 27.80 -1.12
N GLU A 171 -14.41 26.59 -1.41
CA GLU A 171 -15.42 25.86 -0.60
C GLU A 171 -14.92 25.64 0.83
N ARG A 172 -13.66 25.23 1.00
CA ARG A 172 -13.03 25.08 2.33
C ARG A 172 -12.98 26.42 3.06
N HIS A 173 -12.66 27.49 2.36
CA HIS A 173 -12.67 28.83 2.93
C HIS A 173 -14.08 29.21 3.41
N ARG A 174 -15.11 29.04 2.57
CA ARG A 174 -16.52 29.30 2.94
C ARG A 174 -16.94 28.49 4.18
N LYS A 175 -16.60 27.20 4.24
CA LYS A 175 -16.89 26.35 5.41
C LYS A 175 -16.19 26.82 6.68
N ALA A 176 -14.92 27.24 6.59
CA ALA A 176 -14.20 27.78 7.74
C ALA A 176 -14.87 29.06 8.27
N TYR A 177 -15.28 29.97 7.38
CA TYR A 177 -16.01 31.19 7.77
C TYR A 177 -17.38 30.88 8.40
N ARG A 178 -18.06 29.83 7.93
CA ARG A 178 -19.35 29.42 8.51
C ARG A 178 -19.19 28.86 9.92
N ASN A 179 -18.13 28.09 10.17
CA ASN A 179 -17.93 27.40 11.45
C ASN A 179 -17.23 28.27 12.51
N ASP A 180 -16.32 29.15 12.12
CA ASP A 180 -15.57 30.04 13.02
C ASP A 180 -15.23 31.36 12.30
N PRO A 181 -16.22 32.27 12.17
CA PRO A 181 -16.10 33.49 11.38
C PRO A 181 -15.01 34.43 11.90
N GLN A 182 -14.78 34.47 13.22
CA GLN A 182 -13.79 35.36 13.82
C GLN A 182 -12.36 34.92 13.50
N ASN A 183 -12.04 33.64 13.75
CA ASN A 183 -10.72 33.08 13.43
C ASN A 183 -10.45 33.08 11.91
N ALA A 184 -11.48 32.89 11.09
CA ALA A 184 -11.36 32.96 9.64
C ALA A 184 -11.04 34.39 9.15
N ARG A 185 -11.69 35.41 9.74
CA ARG A 185 -11.37 36.83 9.50
C ARG A 185 -9.94 37.16 9.91
N ASP A 186 -9.51 36.72 11.09
CA ASP A 186 -8.14 36.97 11.59
C ASP A 186 -7.06 36.32 10.70
N LYS A 187 -7.30 35.09 10.22
CA LYS A 187 -6.41 34.41 9.28
C LYS A 187 -6.36 35.11 7.93
N ALA A 188 -7.49 35.58 7.41
CA ALA A 188 -7.52 36.35 6.18
C ALA A 188 -6.80 37.70 6.33
N ALA A 189 -6.98 38.39 7.46
CA ALA A 189 -6.27 39.62 7.78
C ALA A 189 -4.75 39.40 7.86
N LYS A 190 -4.29 38.33 8.51
CA LYS A 190 -2.86 37.94 8.56
C LYS A 190 -2.30 37.66 7.16
N ARG A 191 -3.05 36.95 6.30
CA ARG A 191 -2.65 36.71 4.90
C ARG A 191 -2.50 37.99 4.09
N ARG A 192 -3.42 38.95 4.24
CA ARG A 192 -3.35 40.26 3.58
C ARG A 192 -2.15 41.10 4.04
N LYS A 193 -1.74 40.97 5.31
CA LYS A 193 -0.53 41.63 5.84
C LYS A 193 0.76 41.05 5.26
N ILE A 194 0.80 39.76 4.96
CA ILE A 194 1.95 39.08 4.34
C ILE A 194 2.02 39.37 2.83
N SER A 195 0.89 39.60 2.18
CA SER A 195 0.82 39.89 0.74
C SER A 195 0.95 41.37 0.38
N LYS A 196 1.17 42.28 1.34
CA LYS A 196 1.55 43.65 1.01
C LYS A 196 3.02 43.62 0.60
N PRO A 197 3.36 43.94 -0.67
CA PRO A 197 4.75 44.14 -1.03
C PRO A 197 5.33 45.22 -0.11
N LYS A 198 6.47 44.94 0.52
CA LYS A 198 7.17 45.92 1.36
C LYS A 198 7.81 47.05 0.56
N ASP A 199 7.78 46.96 -0.77
CA ASP A 199 8.39 47.92 -1.67
C ASP A 199 7.32 48.49 -2.60
N SER A 200 6.59 49.49 -2.11
CA SER A 200 6.08 50.55 -2.99
C SER A 200 6.91 51.78 -2.66
N PRO A 201 7.88 52.18 -3.51
CA PRO A 201 8.59 53.43 -3.28
C PRO A 201 7.56 54.55 -3.25
N ALA A 202 7.65 55.38 -2.22
CA ALA A 202 6.80 56.55 -2.07
C ALA A 202 6.85 57.36 -3.38
N GLN A 203 5.68 57.56 -4.01
CA GLN A 203 5.53 58.56 -5.05
C GLN A 203 5.84 59.91 -4.40
N SER A 204 7.06 60.39 -4.59
CA SER A 204 7.44 61.78 -4.34
C SER A 204 6.55 62.65 -5.23
N GLN A 205 5.66 63.40 -4.59
CA GLN A 205 4.89 64.41 -5.29
C GLN A 205 5.85 65.51 -5.75
N PRO A 206 5.75 65.97 -7.01
CA PRO A 206 6.50 67.13 -7.46
C PRO A 206 5.90 68.37 -6.78
N THR A 207 6.68 69.02 -5.92
CA THR A 207 6.39 70.36 -5.45
C THR A 207 6.54 71.32 -6.62
N SER A 208 5.42 71.87 -7.09
CA SER A 208 5.42 72.97 -8.05
C SER A 208 6.15 74.18 -7.46
N PRO A 209 7.06 74.85 -8.20
CA PRO A 209 7.58 76.14 -7.76
C PRO A 209 6.49 77.21 -7.93
N SER A 210 6.29 78.02 -6.90
CA SER A 210 5.44 79.21 -6.96
C SER A 210 6.11 80.24 -7.87
N ALA A 211 5.33 80.78 -8.82
CA ALA A 211 5.65 82.04 -9.48
C ALA A 211 5.35 83.22 -8.54
#